data_AF-A0A5N6VTF6-F1
#
_entry.id   AF-A0A5N6VTF6-F1
#
_cell.length_a   1.000
_cell.length_b   1.000
_cell.length_c   1.000
_cell.angle_alpha   90.00
_cell.angle_beta   90.00
_cell.angle_gamma   90.00
#
_symmetry.space_group_name_H-M   'P 1'
#
loop_
_entity.id
_entity.type
_entity.pdbx_description
1 polymer ?
#
loop_
_entity_poly.entity_id
_entity_poly.type
_entity_poly.pdbx_seq_one_letter_code
_entity_poly.pdbx_strand_id
1 'polypeptide(L)'
;MAPITLSQVDADLKEAIQHLFEIQSAVHGYLGPETQQELVRKIKSLTQTLSTLQKNTTNTPDPTDPTQATNPEISIGNPKDPNLASIQLPPEIIDYVDAARNPDIYTREFVELVQRGNQDLKGKREAFAEFRDVLAREVRSAVPGCRGEVDRVMESLG
;
A
#
# COMPACT_ATOMS: atom_id res chain seq x y z
N MET A 1 -8.78 8.00 23.62
CA MET A 1 -9.75 7.82 22.52
C MET A 1 -9.52 6.42 21.97
N ALA A 2 -10.58 5.65 21.69
CA ALA A 2 -10.42 4.31 21.14
C ALA A 2 -9.79 4.39 19.74
N PRO A 3 -8.95 3.43 19.34
CA PRO A 3 -8.35 3.41 18.02
C PRO A 3 -9.44 3.27 16.95
N ILE A 4 -9.40 4.15 15.95
CA ILE A 4 -10.34 4.10 14.82
C ILE A 4 -9.87 2.99 13.89
N THR A 5 -10.74 2.02 13.67
CA THR A 5 -10.43 0.85 12.84
C THR A 5 -10.94 1.03 11.42
N LEU A 6 -10.41 0.23 10.50
CA LEU A 6 -10.80 0.25 9.10
C LEU A 6 -12.30 -0.05 8.91
N SER A 7 -12.85 -0.96 9.71
CA SER A 7 -14.27 -1.33 9.67
C SER A 7 -15.20 -0.18 10.07
N GLN A 8 -14.78 0.66 11.01
CA GLN A 8 -15.54 1.85 11.39
C GLN A 8 -15.61 2.85 10.23
N VAL A 9 -14.49 3.08 9.54
CA VAL A 9 -14.44 3.97 8.37
C VAL A 9 -15.27 3.43 7.21
N ASP A 10 -15.22 2.12 6.97
CA ASP A 10 -16.06 1.45 5.96
C ASP A 10 -17.56 1.60 6.27
N ALA A 11 -17.95 1.46 7.53
CA ALA A 11 -19.33 1.68 7.98
C ALA A 11 -19.77 3.14 7.77
N ASP A 12 -18.95 4.10 8.18
CA ASP A 12 -19.20 5.54 8.01
C ASP A 12 -19.35 5.92 6.52
N LEU A 13 -18.53 5.33 5.64
CA LEU A 13 -18.59 5.55 4.19
C LEU A 13 -19.89 4.98 3.58
N LYS A 14 -20.28 3.77 3.99
CA LYS A 14 -21.55 3.16 3.56
C LYS A 14 -22.76 3.99 4.01
N GLU A 15 -22.73 4.52 5.22
CA GLU A 15 -23.78 5.42 5.73
C GLU A 15 -23.85 6.72 4.92
N ALA A 16 -22.71 7.32 4.57
CA ALA A 16 -22.69 8.51 3.72
C ALA A 16 -23.28 8.26 2.33
N ILE A 17 -22.94 7.12 1.69
CA ILE A 17 -23.51 6.72 0.38
C ILE A 17 -25.01 6.50 0.50
N GLN A 18 -25.47 5.85 1.58
CA GLN A 18 -26.89 5.62 1.83
C GLN A 18 -27.66 6.95 1.96
N HIS A 19 -27.11 7.92 2.70
CA HIS A 19 -27.71 9.26 2.78
C HIS A 19 -27.80 9.96 1.42
N LEU A 20 -26.76 9.86 0.58
CA LEU A 20 -26.79 10.43 -0.78
C LEU A 20 -27.89 9.80 -1.64
N PHE A 21 -28.04 8.47 -1.57
CA PHE A 21 -29.09 7.76 -2.31
C PHE A 21 -30.50 8.17 -1.85
N GLU A 22 -30.72 8.27 -0.54
CA GLU A 22 -32.00 8.68 0.02
C GLU A 22 -32.36 10.13 -0.34
N ILE A 23 -31.36 11.03 -0.37
CA ILE A 23 -31.52 12.40 -0.83
C ILE A 23 -31.92 12.41 -2.31
N GLN A 24 -31.21 11.67 -3.16
CA GLN A 24 -31.55 11.56 -4.59
C GLN A 24 -32.98 11.07 -4.80
N SER A 25 -33.40 10.03 -4.06
CA SER A 25 -34.75 9.48 -4.11
C SER A 25 -35.81 10.51 -3.67
N ALA A 26 -35.57 11.21 -2.55
CA ALA A 26 -36.48 12.24 -2.03
C ALA A 26 -36.60 13.45 -2.97
N VAL A 27 -35.53 13.83 -3.67
CA VAL A 27 -35.54 14.90 -4.67
C VAL A 27 -36.32 14.47 -5.91
N HIS A 28 -36.12 13.23 -6.37
CA HIS A 28 -36.84 12.72 -7.56
C HIS A 28 -38.34 12.56 -7.30
N GLY A 29 -38.73 12.11 -6.09
CA GLY A 29 -40.10 11.98 -5.64
C GLY A 29 -40.63 13.21 -4.88
N TYR A 30 -40.24 14.42 -5.27
CA TYR A 30 -40.66 15.63 -4.57
C TYR A 30 -42.17 15.91 -4.72
N LEU A 31 -42.92 15.83 -3.61
CA LEU A 31 -44.37 16.02 -3.60
C LEU A 31 -44.83 17.20 -2.70
N GLY A 32 -43.92 18.10 -2.31
CA GLY A 32 -44.27 19.36 -1.64
C GLY A 32 -43.58 19.56 -0.28
N PRO A 33 -44.20 20.32 0.65
CA PRO A 33 -43.53 20.85 1.84
C PRO A 33 -43.10 19.79 2.85
N GLU A 34 -43.78 18.64 2.93
CA GLU A 34 -43.34 17.52 3.78
C GLU A 34 -42.03 16.91 3.26
N THR A 35 -41.91 16.72 1.94
CA THR A 35 -40.66 16.24 1.32
C THR A 35 -39.52 17.24 1.52
N GLN A 36 -39.83 18.54 1.54
CA GLN A 36 -38.84 19.59 1.80
C GLN A 36 -38.24 19.48 3.22
N GLN A 37 -39.06 19.23 4.24
CA GLN A 37 -38.58 19.08 5.62
C GLN A 37 -37.69 17.83 5.77
N GLU A 38 -38.10 16.72 5.17
CA GLU A 38 -37.30 15.48 5.15
C GLU A 38 -35.97 15.64 4.40
N LEU A 39 -35.97 16.36 3.28
CA LEU A 39 -34.75 16.65 2.54
C LEU A 39 -33.74 17.45 3.39
N VAL A 40 -34.21 18.50 4.08
CA VAL A 40 -33.37 19.30 4.98
C VAL A 40 -32.81 18.44 6.12
N ARG A 41 -33.61 17.54 6.68
CA ARG A 41 -33.16 16.60 7.71
C ARG A 41 -32.06 15.68 7.19
N LYS A 42 -32.23 15.09 6.01
CA LYS A 42 -31.24 14.19 5.38
C LYS A 42 -29.94 14.91 5.04
N ILE A 43 -30.00 16.15 4.55
CA ILE A 43 -28.80 16.97 4.27
C ILE A 43 -28.02 17.26 5.57
N LYS A 44 -28.72 17.54 6.68
CA LYS A 44 -28.08 17.72 7.99
C LYS A 44 -27.40 16.43 8.47
N SER A 45 -28.06 15.28 8.34
CA SER A 45 -27.47 13.97 8.66
C SER A 45 -26.23 13.70 7.82
N LEU A 46 -26.29 13.90 6.49
CA LEU A 46 -25.14 13.74 5.60
C LEU A 46 -23.96 14.63 6.03
N THR A 47 -24.21 15.89 6.36
CA THR A 47 -23.15 16.82 6.79
C THR A 47 -22.50 16.35 8.09
N GLN A 48 -23.28 15.81 9.02
CA GLN A 48 -22.78 15.26 10.27
C GLN A 48 -21.92 14.00 10.04
N THR A 49 -22.37 13.09 9.18
CA THR A 49 -21.62 11.88 8.80
C THR A 49 -20.31 12.25 8.11
N LEU A 50 -20.31 13.19 7.18
CA LEU A 50 -19.09 13.65 6.51
C LEU A 50 -18.10 14.32 7.49
N SER A 51 -18.59 15.10 8.47
CA SER A 51 -17.72 15.69 9.50
C SER A 51 -17.12 14.63 10.42
N THR A 52 -17.90 13.62 10.80
CA THR A 52 -17.41 12.47 11.58
C THR A 52 -16.36 11.70 10.77
N LEU A 53 -16.64 11.39 9.50
CA LEU A 53 -15.71 10.70 8.60
C LEU A 53 -14.39 11.48 8.45
N GLN A 54 -14.47 12.80 8.28
CA GLN A 54 -13.28 13.67 8.23
C GLN A 54 -12.46 13.54 9.50
N LYS A 55 -13.07 13.69 10.69
CA LYS A 55 -12.35 13.57 11.97
C LYS A 55 -11.73 12.19 12.16
N ASN A 56 -12.39 11.17 11.65
CA ASN A 56 -11.94 9.79 11.75
C ASN A 56 -10.76 9.50 10.83
N THR A 57 -10.67 10.16 9.67
CA THR A 57 -9.60 9.96 8.68
C THR A 57 -8.38 10.88 8.88
N THR A 58 -8.56 12.09 9.41
CA THR A 58 -7.46 13.09 9.54
C THR A 58 -6.47 12.83 10.66
N ASN A 59 -6.69 11.84 11.54
CA ASN A 59 -5.75 11.47 12.61
C ASN A 59 -4.60 10.59 12.09
N THR A 60 -4.15 10.81 10.86
CA THR A 60 -2.94 10.20 10.32
C THR A 60 -1.73 10.95 10.89
N PRO A 61 -0.80 10.28 11.60
CA PRO A 61 0.37 10.95 12.16
C PRO A 61 1.23 11.54 11.04
N ASP A 62 1.69 12.76 11.30
CA ASP A 62 2.51 13.61 10.44
C ASP A 62 3.83 12.90 10.03
N PRO A 63 4.23 12.87 8.73
CA PRO A 63 5.48 12.24 8.29
C PRO A 63 6.75 12.99 8.73
N THR A 64 6.62 14.16 9.36
CA THR A 64 7.74 15.08 9.63
C THR A 64 8.35 14.97 11.02
N ASP A 65 7.94 14.00 11.85
CA ASP A 65 8.46 13.83 13.21
C ASP A 65 9.42 12.62 13.32
N PRO A 66 10.76 12.81 13.21
CA PRO A 66 11.75 11.73 13.23
C PRO A 66 11.90 11.02 14.59
N THR A 67 11.15 11.44 15.62
CA THR A 67 11.24 10.87 16.98
C THR A 67 10.37 9.63 17.24
N GLN A 68 9.70 9.05 16.24
CA GLN A 68 8.91 7.80 16.39
C GLN A 68 9.36 6.64 15.49
N ALA A 69 10.63 6.63 15.06
CA ALA A 69 11.23 5.49 14.35
C ALA A 69 11.67 4.33 15.27
N THR A 70 11.39 4.38 16.56
CA THR A 70 11.73 3.30 17.51
C THR A 70 10.49 2.90 18.29
N ASN A 71 9.69 2.01 17.69
CA ASN A 71 9.05 0.87 18.37
C ASN A 71 8.21 0.08 17.35
N PRO A 72 8.71 -1.03 16.78
CA PRO A 72 7.91 -1.99 16.03
C PRO A 72 7.11 -2.90 16.98
N GLU A 73 6.57 -2.37 18.09
CA GLU A 73 5.46 -3.03 18.76
C GLU A 73 4.20 -2.61 18.02
N ILE A 74 3.99 -3.28 16.89
CA ILE A 74 2.68 -3.39 16.26
C ILE A 74 1.77 -3.88 17.38
N SER A 75 1.01 -2.97 17.99
CA SER A 75 -0.19 -3.37 18.72
C SER A 75 -0.97 -4.17 17.69
N ILE A 76 -0.96 -5.51 17.85
CA ILE A 76 -1.72 -6.41 17.00
C ILE A 76 -3.18 -6.19 17.40
N GLY A 77 -3.73 -5.04 16.99
CA GLY A 77 -5.13 -4.92 16.70
C GLY A 77 -5.51 -6.06 15.77
N ASN A 78 -6.75 -6.50 15.87
CA ASN A 78 -7.27 -7.63 15.12
C ASN A 78 -6.74 -7.57 13.66
N PRO A 79 -6.03 -8.58 13.13
CA PRO A 79 -5.37 -8.48 11.82
C PRO A 79 -6.36 -8.29 10.65
N LYS A 80 -7.65 -8.56 10.89
CA LYS A 80 -8.75 -8.27 9.96
C LYS A 80 -9.27 -6.84 10.03
N ASP A 81 -8.92 -6.09 11.08
CA ASP A 81 -9.40 -4.74 11.33
C ASP A 81 -8.28 -3.87 11.96
N PRO A 82 -7.24 -3.53 11.15
CA PRO A 82 -6.15 -2.70 11.62
C PRO A 82 -6.62 -1.26 11.90
N ASN A 83 -5.82 -0.54 12.68
CA ASN A 83 -6.00 0.89 12.88
C ASN A 83 -5.70 1.62 11.56
N LEU A 84 -6.56 2.56 11.16
CA LEU A 84 -6.42 3.33 9.92
C LEU A 84 -5.04 4.01 9.79
N ALA A 85 -4.50 4.54 10.89
CA ALA A 85 -3.22 5.25 10.90
C ALA A 85 -2.01 4.37 10.55
N SER A 86 -2.15 3.04 10.66
CA SER A 86 -1.08 2.11 10.30
C SER A 86 -1.03 1.76 8.81
N ILE A 87 -2.05 2.16 8.04
CA ILE A 87 -2.17 1.82 6.63
C ILE A 87 -1.52 2.91 5.80
N GLN A 88 -0.53 2.54 4.97
CA GLN A 88 0.09 3.43 3.99
C GLN A 88 -0.29 2.95 2.58
N LEU A 89 -0.74 3.88 1.74
CA LEU A 89 -1.16 3.60 0.38
C LEU A 89 -0.18 4.25 -0.61
N PRO A 90 0.35 3.50 -1.58
CA PRO A 90 1.07 4.06 -2.71
C PRO A 90 0.18 5.05 -3.49
N PRO A 91 0.71 6.20 -3.93
CA PRO A 91 -0.08 7.19 -4.65
C PRO A 91 -0.64 6.65 -5.98
N GLU A 92 0.04 5.68 -6.60
CA GLU A 92 -0.40 5.08 -7.86
C GLU A 92 -1.74 4.34 -7.73
N ILE A 93 -2.10 3.87 -6.53
CA ILE A 93 -3.40 3.23 -6.29
C ILE A 93 -4.54 4.25 -6.44
N ILE A 94 -4.31 5.51 -6.10
CA ILE A 94 -5.31 6.59 -6.24
C ILE A 94 -5.67 6.76 -7.72
N ASP A 95 -4.66 6.76 -8.61
CA ASP A 95 -4.88 6.87 -10.06
C ASP A 95 -5.72 5.70 -10.61
N TYR A 96 -5.59 4.49 -10.03
CA TYR A 96 -6.42 3.35 -10.43
C TYR A 96 -7.88 3.57 -10.04
N VAL A 97 -8.14 4.07 -8.82
CA VAL A 97 -9.50 4.35 -8.34
C VAL A 97 -10.13 5.48 -9.15
N ASP A 98 -9.40 6.56 -9.42
CA ASP A 98 -9.88 7.70 -10.23
C ASP A 98 -10.20 7.30 -11.67
N ALA A 99 -9.44 6.36 -12.24
CA ALA A 99 -9.69 5.79 -13.56
C ALA A 99 -10.76 4.69 -13.57
N ALA A 100 -11.44 4.43 -12.45
CA ALA A 100 -12.38 3.32 -12.26
C ALA A 100 -11.79 1.93 -12.62
N ARG A 101 -10.46 1.78 -12.47
CA ARG A 101 -9.74 0.53 -12.66
C ARG A 101 -9.66 -0.21 -11.33
N ASN A 102 -9.75 -1.55 -11.37
CA ASN A 102 -9.61 -2.36 -10.15
C ASN A 102 -8.20 -2.19 -9.54
N PRO A 103 -8.07 -1.67 -8.30
CA PRO A 103 -6.78 -1.49 -7.63
C PRO A 103 -6.04 -2.81 -7.35
N ASP A 104 -6.72 -3.96 -7.33
CA ASP A 104 -6.07 -5.27 -7.17
C ASP A 104 -5.07 -5.58 -8.31
N ILE A 105 -5.27 -4.95 -9.47
CA ILE A 105 -4.37 -5.09 -10.61
C ILE A 105 -3.00 -4.50 -10.30
N TYR A 106 -2.92 -3.38 -9.56
CA TYR A 106 -1.65 -2.80 -9.13
C TYR A 106 -0.86 -3.80 -8.27
N THR A 107 -1.52 -4.39 -7.27
CA THR A 107 -0.90 -5.38 -6.38
C THR A 107 -0.41 -6.59 -7.17
N ARG A 108 -1.20 -7.06 -8.14
CA ARG A 108 -0.80 -8.15 -9.03
C ARG A 108 0.42 -7.78 -9.88
N GLU A 109 0.39 -6.64 -10.56
CA GLU A 109 1.48 -6.13 -11.39
C GLU A 109 2.77 -5.94 -10.57
N PHE A 110 2.64 -5.47 -9.32
CA PHE A 110 3.75 -5.33 -8.38
C PHE A 110 4.39 -6.67 -8.02
N VAL A 111 3.58 -7.69 -7.69
CA VAL A 111 4.09 -9.03 -7.40
C VAL A 111 4.77 -9.64 -8.63
N GLU A 112 4.18 -9.50 -9.82
CA GLU A 112 4.76 -9.96 -11.07
C GLU A 112 6.10 -9.24 -11.37
N LEU A 113 6.17 -7.94 -11.12
CA LEU A 113 7.40 -7.14 -11.27
C LEU A 113 8.49 -7.61 -10.30
N VAL A 114 8.15 -7.80 -9.02
CA VAL A 114 9.11 -8.27 -8.00
C VAL A 114 9.61 -9.66 -8.33
N GLN A 115 8.73 -10.58 -8.74
CA GLN A 115 9.10 -11.92 -9.14
C GLN A 115 10.06 -11.91 -10.34
N ARG A 116 9.72 -11.15 -11.39
CA ARG A 116 10.56 -10.99 -12.58
C ARG A 116 11.91 -10.37 -12.23
N GLY A 117 11.92 -9.33 -11.40
CA GLY A 117 13.14 -8.66 -10.94
C GLY A 117 14.04 -9.61 -10.15
N ASN A 118 13.47 -10.40 -9.24
CA ASN A 118 14.22 -11.39 -8.47
C ASN A 118 14.81 -12.49 -9.35
N GLN A 119 14.07 -12.96 -10.35
CA GLN A 119 14.58 -13.94 -11.32
C GLN A 119 15.71 -13.36 -12.17
N ASP A 120 15.59 -12.13 -12.64
CA ASP A 120 16.64 -11.43 -13.40
C ASP A 120 17.91 -11.23 -12.56
N LEU A 121 17.77 -10.78 -11.31
CA LEU A 121 18.87 -10.64 -10.34
C LEU A 121 19.57 -11.97 -10.09
N LYS A 122 18.79 -13.04 -9.88
CA LYS A 122 19.32 -14.39 -9.69
C LYS A 122 20.10 -14.86 -10.93
N GLY A 123 19.53 -14.69 -12.13
CA GLY A 123 20.18 -15.08 -13.39
C GLY A 123 21.47 -14.30 -13.65
N LYS A 124 21.47 -12.98 -13.39
CA LYS A 124 22.69 -12.15 -13.45
C LYS A 124 23.75 -12.64 -12.48
N ARG A 125 23.38 -12.90 -11.22
CA ARG A 125 24.31 -13.42 -10.21
C ARG A 125 24.94 -14.74 -10.65
N GLU A 126 24.14 -15.65 -11.20
CA GLU A 126 24.61 -16.94 -11.72
C GLU A 126 25.55 -16.77 -12.92
N ALA A 127 25.21 -15.92 -13.88
CA ALA A 127 26.06 -15.61 -15.03
C ALA A 127 27.39 -14.96 -14.61
N PHE A 128 27.38 -14.05 -13.64
CA PHE A 128 28.61 -13.46 -13.11
C PHE A 128 29.46 -14.47 -12.34
N ALA A 129 28.84 -15.41 -11.62
CA ALA A 129 29.56 -16.49 -10.96
C ALA A 129 30.22 -17.43 -11.99
N GLU A 130 29.51 -17.80 -13.05
CA GLU A 130 30.06 -18.61 -14.13
C GLU A 130 31.21 -17.88 -14.85
N PHE A 131 31.02 -16.60 -15.18
CA PHE A 131 32.06 -15.77 -15.80
C PHE A 131 33.31 -15.68 -14.93
N ARG A 132 33.12 -15.47 -13.62
CA ARG A 132 34.20 -15.46 -12.62
C ARG A 132 34.98 -16.78 -12.65
N ASP A 133 34.28 -17.92 -12.64
CA ASP A 133 34.91 -19.24 -12.59
C ASP A 133 35.68 -19.56 -13.89
N VAL A 134 35.13 -19.18 -15.05
CA VAL A 134 35.81 -19.27 -16.35
C VAL A 134 37.06 -18.40 -16.35
N LEU A 135 36.95 -17.13 -15.95
CA LEU A 135 38.07 -16.19 -15.93
C LEU A 135 39.20 -16.67 -15.02
N ALA A 136 38.89 -17.16 -13.81
CA ALA A 136 39.91 -17.72 -12.92
C ALA A 136 40.67 -18.87 -13.57
N ARG A 137 39.95 -19.79 -14.22
CA ARG A 137 40.55 -20.94 -14.89
C ARG A 137 41.48 -20.50 -16.02
N GLU A 138 41.04 -19.58 -16.87
CA GLU A 138 41.86 -19.06 -17.97
C GLU A 138 43.11 -18.32 -17.46
N VAL A 139 42.96 -17.49 -16.42
CA VAL A 139 44.11 -16.77 -15.81
C VAL A 139 45.12 -17.75 -15.20
N ARG A 140 44.67 -18.81 -14.51
CA ARG A 140 45.55 -19.87 -13.97
C ARG A 140 46.29 -20.64 -15.07
N SER A 141 45.67 -20.78 -16.24
CA SER A 141 46.26 -21.46 -17.39
C SER A 141 47.29 -20.58 -18.09
N ALA A 142 46.94 -19.31 -18.37
CA ALA A 142 47.75 -18.37 -19.13
C ALA A 142 48.91 -17.77 -18.32
N VAL A 143 48.75 -17.59 -17.00
CA VAL A 143 49.76 -16.95 -16.12
C VAL A 143 50.04 -17.84 -14.91
N PRO A 144 51.02 -18.76 -14.99
CA PRO A 144 51.31 -19.71 -13.91
C PRO A 144 51.77 -19.05 -12.60
N GLY A 145 52.37 -17.86 -12.67
CA GLY A 145 52.88 -17.12 -11.51
C GLY A 145 51.78 -16.59 -10.58
N CYS A 146 50.57 -16.36 -11.10
CA CYS A 146 49.46 -15.78 -10.34
C CYS A 146 48.46 -16.83 -9.80
N ARG A 147 48.76 -18.14 -9.93
CA ARG A 147 47.83 -19.21 -9.53
C ARG A 147 47.39 -19.11 -8.06
N GLY A 148 48.35 -18.97 -7.15
CA GLY A 148 48.06 -18.88 -5.71
C GLY A 148 47.27 -17.63 -5.33
N GLU A 149 47.45 -16.53 -6.06
CA GLU A 149 46.69 -15.28 -5.86
C GLU A 149 45.24 -15.46 -6.33
N VAL A 150 45.03 -16.10 -7.49
CA VAL A 150 43.68 -16.40 -8.02
C VAL A 150 42.95 -17.41 -7.13
N ASP A 151 43.64 -18.42 -6.60
CA ASP A 151 43.08 -19.36 -5.62
C ASP A 151 42.62 -18.65 -4.35
N ARG A 152 43.47 -17.79 -3.78
CA ARG A 152 43.15 -17.01 -2.59
C ARG A 152 41.94 -16.09 -2.80
N VAL A 153 41.84 -15.44 -3.96
CA VAL A 153 40.70 -14.58 -4.29
C VAL A 153 39.41 -15.40 -4.41
N MET A 154 39.45 -16.56 -5.07
CA MET A 154 38.28 -17.44 -5.21
C MET A 154 37.82 -18.02 -3.87
N GLU A 155 38.75 -18.39 -2.99
CA GLU A 155 38.41 -18.84 -1.63
C GLU A 155 37.81 -17.72 -0.79
N SER A 156 38.27 -16.47 -0.96
CA SER A 156 37.71 -15.31 -0.24
C SER A 156 36.32 -14.88 -0.73
N LEU A 157 35.94 -15.30 -1.95
CA LEU A 157 34.64 -15.03 -2.58
C LEU A 157 33.59 -16.12 -2.27
N GLY A 158 33.97 -17.14 -1.48
CA GLY A 158 33.12 -18.23 -1.01
C GLY A 158 32.38 -17.90 0.27
#